data_AF-A0A927TGZ4-F1
#
_entry.id   AF-A0A927TGZ4-F1
#
_cell.length_a   1.000
_cell.length_b   1.000
_cell.length_c   1.000
_cell.angle_alpha   90.00
_cell.angle_beta   90.00
_cell.angle_gamma   90.00
#
_symmetry.space_group_name_H-M   'P 1'
#
loop_
_entity.id
_entity.type
_entity.pdbx_description
1 polymer ?
#
loop_
_entity_poly.entity_id
_entity_poly.type
_entity_poly.pdbx_seq_one_letter_code
_entity_poly.pdbx_strand_id
1 'polypeptide(L)'
;MGRKGGASVMTKEKKCIDNQKWFIVLRDKLFSPIEPVRTREKMPFKAIEWVAVIGISLFYALFAFGNLGTSDTPQTSMEIPKNQALEFEVPQEAGKISTVCWSYWEMPQESFKVEVRPDSESEWIPVDKFGKESIFGCWKCCVLPGFESQVRIIHDANDVSLREVLLLDFGGNALLPVNSNEYPELFDEQEMAPKEFNSYTSFYFDEFYYGPTAYEYINGLEPFERTHPPMGKNIIALGILLFGYTPFAIRFFGTLLGVFMLPLIYLMARNLVRHRGIAAFAMFIFAFDFMHFTQTRIATIDVYITFFIIVMYYFMERYLNMSFYDTSLKKTWIPLGCCGIAFGFGVATKWTGFYAGLGLAILFFARVIRYYREYRYACSDPEGTTNDMEHGQIIAKFKGNTIKTICFCVVFYVMIPFVIYLLSYIPFVDVNNAGLFDKMIANQKYMFEYHSQANFYNEYTSRWYEWPLMIRPMGYYVANVGGIARQGVYAMGNPLVWWVGIPAFFYTLYSTIKRKAKAPAFLCVGYLAQYLPWVFVSRPTFIYHYFTSVPFVVLMIGYWFLQIKEKTVEKKILDEKSFGALLFIYAVAAYGLFQLFLPVISGETFSIYYVEDYLHWLKEWDFCLRK
;
A
#
# COMPACT_ATOMS: atom_id res chain seq x y z
N MET A 1 66.59 -18.27 19.98
CA MET A 1 65.63 -18.56 21.07
C MET A 1 65.90 -17.56 22.19
N GLY A 2 65.01 -16.77 22.75
CA GLY A 2 63.61 -16.45 22.52
C GLY A 2 63.31 -15.21 23.38
N ARG A 3 62.69 -14.18 22.78
CA ARG A 3 62.02 -13.08 23.49
C ARG A 3 60.68 -13.60 24.02
N LYS A 4 60.26 -13.15 25.21
CA LYS A 4 58.97 -12.45 25.46
C LYS A 4 58.66 -12.38 26.96
N GLY A 5 58.35 -11.17 27.43
CA GLY A 5 57.77 -10.93 28.75
C GLY A 5 57.80 -9.44 29.10
N GLY A 6 56.85 -8.66 28.57
CA GLY A 6 56.76 -7.23 28.90
C GLY A 6 56.04 -6.35 27.88
N ALA A 7 54.87 -6.77 27.37
CA ALA A 7 54.01 -5.89 26.57
C ALA A 7 52.58 -6.43 26.51
N SER A 8 51.79 -6.29 27.59
CA SER A 8 50.35 -6.59 27.49
C SER A 8 49.40 -5.78 28.38
N VAL A 9 49.88 -4.79 29.15
CA VAL A 9 49.00 -3.99 30.03
C VAL A 9 48.74 -2.57 29.50
N MET A 10 49.71 -1.94 28.80
CA MET A 10 49.57 -0.57 28.29
C MET A 10 48.66 -0.38 27.06
N THR A 11 48.20 -1.45 26.41
CA THR A 11 47.36 -1.35 25.19
C THR A 11 45.86 -1.38 25.46
N LYS A 12 45.41 -1.83 26.64
CA LYS A 12 43.99 -1.80 27.02
C LYS A 12 43.56 -0.45 27.61
N GLU A 13 44.40 0.20 28.43
CA GLU A 13 44.07 1.52 29.01
C GLU A 13 44.04 2.64 27.96
N LYS A 14 44.99 2.68 27.02
CA LYS A 14 44.97 3.68 25.93
C LYS A 14 43.74 3.55 25.01
N LYS A 15 43.28 2.33 24.74
CA LYS A 15 42.03 2.08 23.96
C LYS A 15 40.77 2.47 24.73
N CYS A 16 40.76 2.35 26.07
CA CYS A 16 39.64 2.75 26.92
C CYS A 16 39.54 4.29 27.07
N ILE A 17 40.68 4.98 27.17
CA ILE A 17 40.78 6.44 27.26
C ILE A 17 40.39 7.12 25.95
N ASP A 18 40.77 6.53 24.80
CA ASP A 18 40.35 7.03 23.47
C ASP A 18 38.84 6.80 23.25
N ASN A 19 38.31 5.70 23.80
CA ASN A 19 36.87 5.42 23.75
C ASN A 19 36.02 6.38 24.59
N GLN A 20 36.52 6.85 25.74
CA GLN A 20 35.82 7.86 26.54
C GLN A 20 35.86 9.25 25.89
N LYS A 21 36.96 9.60 25.21
CA LYS A 21 37.08 10.92 24.55
C LYS A 21 36.11 11.11 23.40
N TRP A 22 35.91 10.11 22.53
CA TRP A 22 34.92 10.25 21.45
C TRP A 22 33.50 10.31 22.01
N PHE A 23 33.19 9.57 23.08
CA PHE A 23 31.87 9.61 23.70
C PHE A 23 31.58 10.98 24.33
N ILE A 24 32.57 11.59 24.98
CA ILE A 24 32.48 12.96 25.52
C ILE A 24 32.30 13.97 24.38
N VAL A 25 33.10 13.90 23.32
CA VAL A 25 32.99 14.82 22.17
C VAL A 25 31.65 14.65 21.45
N LEU A 26 31.16 13.42 21.30
CA LEU A 26 29.86 13.14 20.70
C LEU A 26 28.73 13.68 21.58
N ARG A 27 28.77 13.44 22.88
CA ARG A 27 27.81 13.97 23.86
C ARG A 27 27.78 15.50 23.82
N ASP A 28 28.94 16.14 23.88
CA ASP A 28 29.03 17.60 23.93
C ASP A 28 28.57 18.23 22.61
N LYS A 29 28.80 17.59 21.47
CA LYS A 29 28.22 18.01 20.17
C LYS A 29 26.71 17.79 20.11
N LEU A 30 26.23 16.62 20.53
CA LEU A 30 24.82 16.24 20.45
C LEU A 30 23.95 17.11 21.35
N PHE A 31 24.45 17.48 22.54
CA PHE A 31 23.75 18.27 23.55
C PHE A 31 24.23 19.72 23.65
N SER A 32 25.00 20.18 22.68
CA SER A 32 25.43 21.59 22.59
C SER A 32 24.21 22.53 22.63
N PRO A 33 24.26 23.62 23.41
CA PRO A 33 23.18 24.62 23.44
C PRO A 33 22.85 25.13 22.04
N ILE A 34 21.56 25.33 21.77
CA ILE A 34 21.08 25.97 20.53
C ILE A 34 20.01 26.99 20.86
N GLU A 35 19.94 28.03 20.05
CA GLU A 35 18.92 29.06 20.19
C GLU A 35 17.51 28.46 20.14
N PRO A 36 16.64 28.85 21.10
CA PRO A 36 15.21 28.53 21.08
C PRO A 36 14.55 29.00 19.79
N VAL A 37 13.74 28.14 19.16
CA VAL A 37 12.99 28.48 17.95
C VAL A 37 11.49 28.44 18.23
N ARG A 38 10.80 29.52 17.84
CA ARG A 38 9.34 29.66 17.96
C ARG A 38 8.58 28.64 17.12
N THR A 39 7.30 28.48 17.45
CA THR A 39 6.34 27.79 16.62
C THR A 39 6.27 28.45 15.24
N ARG A 40 6.35 27.63 14.20
CA ARG A 40 6.34 28.08 12.82
C ARG A 40 4.95 28.58 12.44
N GLU A 41 4.89 29.76 11.85
CA GLU A 41 3.63 30.35 11.40
C GLU A 41 2.96 29.52 10.29
N LYS A 42 1.65 29.32 10.44
CA LYS A 42 0.84 28.64 9.43
C LYS A 42 0.73 29.51 8.19
N MET A 43 0.93 28.93 7.01
CA MET A 43 0.55 29.58 5.76
C MET A 43 -0.97 29.65 5.68
N PRO A 44 -1.57 30.83 5.42
CA PRO A 44 -2.99 30.91 5.14
C PRO A 44 -3.29 30.19 3.83
N PHE A 45 -4.41 29.47 3.81
CA PHE A 45 -4.92 28.78 2.63
C PHE A 45 -5.63 29.80 1.75
N LYS A 46 -5.14 30.05 0.53
CA LYS A 46 -5.81 30.93 -0.45
C LYS A 46 -6.82 30.15 -1.28
N ALA A 47 -7.85 30.84 -1.79
CA ALA A 47 -8.87 30.25 -2.66
C ALA A 47 -8.29 29.50 -3.87
N ILE A 48 -7.23 30.04 -4.49
CA ILE A 48 -6.55 29.38 -5.62
C ILE A 48 -5.94 28.02 -5.25
N GLU A 49 -5.54 27.81 -4.00
CA GLU A 49 -5.03 26.52 -3.53
C GLU A 49 -6.17 25.49 -3.47
N TRP A 50 -7.39 25.91 -3.12
CA TRP A 50 -8.56 25.03 -3.12
C TRP A 50 -8.89 24.56 -4.52
N VAL A 51 -8.88 25.49 -5.48
CA VAL A 51 -9.09 25.19 -6.90
C VAL A 51 -8.04 24.19 -7.41
N ALA A 52 -6.75 24.41 -7.08
CA ALA A 52 -5.69 23.50 -7.51
C ALA A 52 -5.83 22.11 -6.88
N VAL A 53 -6.03 22.01 -5.56
CA VAL A 53 -6.15 20.73 -4.86
C VAL A 53 -7.39 19.97 -5.33
N ILE A 54 -8.55 20.61 -5.32
CA ILE A 54 -9.79 19.96 -5.75
C ILE A 54 -9.73 19.60 -7.24
N GLY A 55 -9.24 20.51 -8.09
CA GLY A 55 -9.12 20.28 -9.53
C GLY A 55 -8.21 19.11 -9.88
N ILE A 56 -7.02 19.02 -9.27
CA ILE A 56 -6.09 17.90 -9.50
C ILE A 56 -6.69 16.60 -8.95
N SER A 57 -7.29 16.63 -7.76
CA SER A 57 -7.91 15.44 -7.16
C SER A 57 -9.09 14.92 -7.99
N LEU A 58 -9.97 15.79 -8.48
CA LEU A 58 -11.08 15.41 -9.34
C LEU A 58 -10.60 14.89 -10.69
N PHE A 59 -9.61 15.56 -11.29
CA PHE A 59 -9.04 15.12 -12.56
C PHE A 59 -8.43 13.71 -12.44
N TYR A 60 -7.65 13.47 -11.39
CA TYR A 60 -7.13 12.13 -11.10
C TYR A 60 -8.25 11.13 -10.79
N ALA A 61 -9.27 11.51 -10.03
CA ALA A 61 -10.38 10.63 -9.66
C ALA A 61 -11.13 10.07 -10.88
N LEU A 62 -11.21 10.82 -11.98
CA LEU A 62 -11.78 10.33 -13.25
C LEU A 62 -11.00 9.11 -13.77
N PHE A 63 -9.67 9.15 -13.73
CA PHE A 63 -8.85 8.00 -14.08
C PHE A 63 -8.90 6.91 -13.01
N ALA A 64 -8.85 7.28 -11.73
CA ALA A 64 -8.77 6.32 -10.64
C ALA A 64 -10.03 5.44 -10.56
N PHE A 65 -11.23 6.03 -10.68
CA PHE A 65 -12.50 5.31 -10.65
C PHE A 65 -12.97 4.81 -12.03
N GLY A 66 -12.38 5.29 -13.13
CA GLY A 66 -12.70 4.83 -14.47
C GLY A 66 -12.38 3.35 -14.67
N ASN A 67 -13.38 2.54 -15.04
CA ASN A 67 -13.27 1.09 -15.21
C ASN A 67 -12.66 0.37 -14.00
N LEU A 68 -13.09 0.74 -12.78
CA LEU A 68 -12.52 0.18 -11.55
C LEU A 68 -12.81 -1.33 -11.38
N GLY A 69 -13.96 -1.78 -11.87
CA GLY A 69 -14.40 -3.18 -11.84
C GLY A 69 -15.90 -3.24 -12.07
N THR A 70 -16.43 -4.41 -12.43
CA THR A 70 -17.88 -4.61 -12.56
C THR A 70 -18.57 -4.47 -11.20
N SER A 71 -19.77 -3.88 -11.20
CA SER A 71 -20.73 -3.90 -10.10
C SER A 71 -21.68 -5.10 -10.15
N ASP A 72 -21.61 -5.86 -11.24
CA ASP A 72 -22.61 -6.87 -11.56
C ASP A 72 -21.97 -8.24 -11.35
N THR A 73 -22.38 -8.92 -10.27
CA THR A 73 -22.03 -10.30 -9.94
C THR A 73 -23.21 -10.95 -9.17
N PRO A 74 -23.43 -12.28 -9.25
CA PRO A 74 -24.58 -12.95 -8.61
C PRO A 74 -24.68 -12.78 -7.08
N GLN A 75 -25.70 -12.19 -6.49
CA GLN A 75 -25.77 -12.01 -5.03
C GLN A 75 -26.43 -13.16 -4.24
N THR A 76 -27.02 -14.16 -4.89
CA THR A 76 -27.57 -15.35 -4.24
C THR A 76 -26.53 -16.48 -4.10
N SER A 77 -26.80 -17.43 -3.21
CA SER A 77 -26.02 -18.66 -3.11
C SER A 77 -26.77 -19.81 -2.47
N MET A 78 -26.32 -21.01 -2.80
CA MET A 78 -26.73 -22.28 -2.23
C MET A 78 -25.58 -22.86 -1.39
N GLU A 79 -25.89 -23.28 -0.17
CA GLU A 79 -24.97 -24.07 0.65
C GLU A 79 -24.98 -25.53 0.20
N ILE A 80 -23.80 -26.06 -0.11
CA ILE A 80 -23.62 -27.44 -0.56
C ILE A 80 -22.94 -28.24 0.57
N PRO A 81 -23.65 -29.21 1.18
CA PRO A 81 -23.07 -30.11 2.17
C PRO A 81 -21.93 -30.95 1.61
N LYS A 82 -20.94 -31.23 2.45
CA LYS A 82 -19.80 -32.10 2.11
C LYS A 82 -20.19 -33.39 1.37
N ASN A 83 -19.50 -33.68 0.26
CA ASN A 83 -19.70 -34.84 -0.62
C ASN A 83 -21.07 -34.90 -1.32
N GLN A 84 -21.88 -33.85 -1.27
CA GLN A 84 -23.09 -33.77 -2.09
C GLN A 84 -22.68 -33.51 -3.54
N ALA A 85 -23.18 -34.35 -4.43
CA ALA A 85 -23.05 -34.13 -5.87
C ALA A 85 -24.21 -33.25 -6.36
N LEU A 86 -23.88 -32.21 -7.10
CA LEU A 86 -24.85 -31.45 -7.89
C LEU A 86 -24.88 -32.04 -9.29
N GLU A 87 -26.01 -32.60 -9.71
CA GLU A 87 -26.19 -33.23 -11.01
C GLU A 87 -27.12 -32.39 -11.86
N PHE A 88 -26.68 -32.01 -13.05
CA PHE A 88 -27.38 -31.14 -13.97
C PHE A 88 -27.72 -31.87 -15.25
N GLU A 89 -29.00 -31.89 -15.62
CA GLU A 89 -29.50 -32.52 -16.83
C GLU A 89 -29.49 -31.55 -18.01
N VAL A 90 -28.80 -31.92 -19.08
CA VAL A 90 -28.63 -31.08 -20.26
C VAL A 90 -29.85 -31.18 -21.16
N PRO A 91 -30.49 -30.06 -21.57
CA PRO A 91 -31.65 -30.14 -22.46
C PRO A 91 -31.28 -30.73 -23.82
N GLN A 92 -31.99 -31.80 -24.23
CA GLN A 92 -31.76 -32.49 -25.50
C GLN A 92 -31.90 -31.57 -26.74
N GLU A 93 -32.73 -30.54 -26.63
CA GLU A 93 -33.01 -29.58 -27.72
C GLU A 93 -31.96 -28.48 -27.86
N ALA A 94 -31.12 -28.24 -26.84
CA ALA A 94 -30.21 -27.10 -26.74
C ALA A 94 -28.83 -27.32 -27.39
N GLY A 95 -28.55 -28.54 -27.88
CA GLY A 95 -27.26 -28.87 -28.48
C GLY A 95 -26.19 -29.31 -27.47
N LYS A 96 -24.91 -29.15 -27.82
CA LYS A 96 -23.78 -29.64 -27.00
C LYS A 96 -23.30 -28.56 -26.02
N ILE A 97 -23.06 -28.94 -24.77
CA ILE A 97 -22.30 -28.11 -23.82
C ILE A 97 -20.82 -28.18 -24.19
N SER A 98 -20.17 -27.02 -24.16
CA SER A 98 -18.73 -26.85 -24.34
C SER A 98 -18.02 -26.52 -23.04
N THR A 99 -18.68 -25.84 -22.10
CA THR A 99 -18.04 -25.29 -20.89
C THR A 99 -19.01 -25.29 -19.72
N VAL A 100 -18.51 -25.60 -18.53
CA VAL A 100 -19.21 -25.40 -17.25
C VAL A 100 -18.49 -24.33 -16.47
N CYS A 101 -19.20 -23.31 -16.03
CA CYS A 101 -18.65 -22.30 -15.13
C CYS A 101 -19.43 -22.25 -13.81
N TRP A 102 -18.77 -21.84 -12.74
CA TRP A 102 -19.41 -21.63 -11.45
C TRP A 102 -18.78 -20.48 -10.66
N SER A 103 -19.58 -19.84 -9.82
CA SER A 103 -19.18 -18.74 -8.95
C SER A 103 -19.23 -19.17 -7.48
N TYR A 104 -18.34 -18.64 -6.64
CA TYR A 104 -18.27 -18.92 -5.21
C TYR A 104 -17.99 -17.66 -4.40
N TRP A 105 -18.34 -17.68 -3.11
CA TRP A 105 -18.08 -16.57 -2.20
C TRP A 105 -16.75 -16.68 -1.46
N GLU A 106 -16.42 -17.88 -0.98
CA GLU A 106 -15.24 -18.18 -0.18
C GLU A 106 -14.21 -18.96 -0.98
N MET A 107 -12.93 -18.82 -0.65
CA MET A 107 -11.89 -19.61 -1.32
C MET A 107 -12.01 -21.07 -0.88
N PRO A 108 -12.34 -22.02 -1.79
CA PRO A 108 -12.46 -23.41 -1.39
C PRO A 108 -11.10 -23.95 -0.96
N GLN A 109 -11.02 -24.46 0.27
CA GLN A 109 -9.80 -25.03 0.83
C GLN A 109 -9.40 -26.35 0.13
N GLU A 110 -10.36 -27.04 -0.50
CA GLU A 110 -10.20 -28.34 -1.17
C GLU A 110 -10.76 -28.35 -2.60
N SER A 111 -10.58 -29.48 -3.30
CA SER A 111 -10.83 -29.56 -4.74
C SER A 111 -12.29 -29.81 -5.13
N PHE A 112 -12.78 -29.04 -6.10
CA PHE A 112 -13.96 -29.39 -6.88
C PHE A 112 -13.59 -30.39 -7.98
N LYS A 113 -14.50 -31.31 -8.29
CA LYS A 113 -14.41 -32.23 -9.42
C LYS A 113 -15.59 -31.99 -10.33
N VAL A 114 -15.33 -31.94 -11.62
CA VAL A 114 -16.36 -31.91 -12.66
C VAL A 114 -16.30 -33.22 -13.41
N GLU A 115 -17.41 -33.92 -13.42
CA GLU A 115 -17.61 -35.18 -14.11
C GLU A 115 -18.77 -35.05 -15.10
N VAL A 116 -18.74 -35.87 -16.14
CA VAL A 116 -19.75 -35.86 -17.20
C VAL A 116 -20.21 -37.28 -17.48
N ARG A 117 -21.45 -37.42 -17.96
CA ARG A 117 -22.01 -38.70 -18.37
C ARG A 117 -22.66 -38.59 -19.75
N PRO A 118 -22.14 -39.29 -20.77
CA PRO A 118 -22.81 -39.42 -22.07
C PRO A 118 -24.07 -40.30 -21.98
N ASP A 119 -25.07 -40.07 -22.83
CA ASP A 119 -26.27 -40.94 -22.92
C ASP A 119 -25.94 -42.41 -23.25
N SER A 120 -24.80 -42.64 -23.91
CA SER A 120 -24.34 -43.97 -24.34
C SER A 120 -23.58 -44.74 -23.27
N GLU A 121 -23.22 -44.12 -22.14
CA GLU A 121 -22.40 -44.71 -21.09
C GLU A 121 -23.11 -44.66 -19.73
N SER A 122 -22.88 -45.67 -18.90
CA SER A 122 -23.49 -45.76 -17.56
C SER A 122 -22.61 -45.21 -16.45
N GLU A 123 -21.33 -44.96 -16.72
CA GLU A 123 -20.34 -44.50 -15.75
C GLU A 123 -20.07 -42.99 -15.89
N TRP A 124 -19.69 -42.36 -14.77
CA TRP A 124 -19.27 -40.96 -14.74
C TRP A 124 -17.80 -40.84 -15.15
N ILE A 125 -17.52 -39.93 -16.10
CA ILE A 125 -16.18 -39.68 -16.61
C ILE A 125 -15.66 -38.40 -15.97
N PRO A 126 -14.53 -38.45 -15.24
CA PRO A 126 -13.92 -37.24 -14.70
C PRO A 126 -13.31 -36.41 -15.82
N VAL A 127 -13.74 -35.15 -15.94
CA VAL A 127 -13.21 -34.19 -16.92
C VAL A 127 -12.07 -33.40 -16.32
N ASP A 128 -12.27 -32.89 -15.11
CA ASP A 128 -11.29 -32.04 -14.47
C ASP A 128 -11.40 -32.11 -12.94
N LYS A 129 -10.26 -31.90 -12.28
CA LYS A 129 -10.12 -31.82 -10.83
C LYS A 129 -9.41 -30.53 -10.49
N PHE A 130 -10.15 -29.62 -9.90
CA PHE A 130 -9.67 -28.28 -9.60
C PHE A 130 -9.09 -28.23 -8.20
N GLY A 131 -7.79 -27.95 -8.08
CA GLY A 131 -7.15 -27.59 -6.82
C GLY A 131 -6.97 -26.08 -6.67
N LYS A 132 -6.16 -25.68 -5.68
CA LYS A 132 -5.79 -24.29 -5.33
C LYS A 132 -5.12 -23.47 -6.45
N GLU A 133 -4.96 -23.99 -7.67
CA GLU A 133 -4.00 -23.47 -8.66
C GLU A 133 -4.60 -22.80 -9.91
N SER A 134 -5.92 -22.76 -10.08
CA SER A 134 -6.55 -21.98 -11.15
C SER A 134 -7.33 -20.86 -10.50
N ILE A 135 -6.92 -19.59 -10.62
CA ILE A 135 -7.52 -18.47 -9.85
C ILE A 135 -7.72 -17.22 -10.74
N PHE A 136 -8.98 -17.03 -11.11
CA PHE A 136 -9.77 -15.86 -11.54
C PHE A 136 -11.11 -16.19 -10.85
N GLY A 137 -11.67 -15.46 -9.90
CA GLY A 137 -12.02 -14.05 -9.90
C GLY A 137 -13.52 -13.99 -10.14
N CYS A 138 -14.31 -14.16 -9.08
CA CYS A 138 -15.75 -14.45 -9.08
C CYS A 138 -16.19 -15.74 -9.77
N TRP A 139 -15.53 -16.20 -10.83
CA TRP A 139 -16.01 -17.32 -11.68
C TRP A 139 -14.90 -18.28 -12.09
N LYS A 140 -15.20 -19.58 -12.08
CA LYS A 140 -14.39 -20.67 -12.59
C LYS A 140 -15.03 -21.25 -13.82
N CYS A 141 -14.24 -21.70 -14.80
CA CYS A 141 -14.76 -22.39 -15.97
C CYS A 141 -13.91 -23.63 -16.30
N CYS A 142 -14.57 -24.69 -16.74
CA CYS A 142 -14.02 -25.96 -17.19
C CYS A 142 -14.51 -26.21 -18.61
N VAL A 143 -13.59 -26.43 -19.56
CA VAL A 143 -13.96 -26.83 -20.92
C VAL A 143 -14.21 -28.33 -20.94
N LEU A 144 -15.36 -28.73 -21.47
CA LEU A 144 -15.78 -30.11 -21.60
C LEU A 144 -15.37 -30.70 -22.96
N PRO A 145 -15.11 -32.02 -23.05
CA PRO A 145 -14.78 -32.69 -24.30
C PRO A 145 -15.95 -32.73 -25.32
N GLY A 146 -17.18 -32.36 -24.92
CA GLY A 146 -18.38 -32.23 -25.76
C GLY A 146 -19.37 -33.41 -25.67
N PHE A 147 -20.63 -33.21 -26.07
CA PHE A 147 -21.77 -34.17 -25.98
C PHE A 147 -21.86 -34.94 -24.65
N GLU A 148 -22.45 -34.29 -23.65
CA GLU A 148 -22.68 -34.88 -22.34
C GLU A 148 -24.15 -34.72 -22.01
N SER A 149 -24.81 -35.81 -21.63
CA SER A 149 -26.23 -35.80 -21.25
C SER A 149 -26.44 -35.20 -19.87
N GLN A 150 -25.42 -35.33 -19.03
CA GLN A 150 -25.43 -34.85 -17.66
C GLN A 150 -24.05 -34.38 -17.23
N VAL A 151 -24.04 -33.36 -16.39
CA VAL A 151 -22.85 -32.79 -15.77
C VAL A 151 -23.00 -32.93 -14.26
N ARG A 152 -21.92 -33.33 -13.57
CA ARG A 152 -21.88 -33.43 -12.12
C ARG A 152 -20.75 -32.61 -11.54
N ILE A 153 -21.07 -31.79 -10.54
CA ILE A 153 -20.09 -31.07 -9.71
C ILE A 153 -20.06 -31.75 -8.34
N ILE A 154 -18.88 -32.14 -7.89
CA ILE A 154 -18.64 -32.72 -6.57
C ILE A 154 -17.58 -31.89 -5.87
N HIS A 155 -17.73 -31.68 -4.57
CA HIS A 155 -16.67 -31.13 -3.74
C HIS A 155 -16.32 -32.09 -2.61
N ASP A 156 -15.02 -32.21 -2.33
CA ASP A 156 -14.50 -32.98 -1.20
C ASP A 156 -14.39 -32.13 0.08
N ALA A 157 -14.61 -30.80 -0.05
CA ALA A 157 -14.52 -29.80 1.01
C ALA A 157 -15.59 -29.98 2.09
N ASN A 158 -15.46 -29.24 3.21
CA ASN A 158 -16.61 -28.99 4.11
C ASN A 158 -17.73 -28.26 3.36
N ASP A 159 -18.80 -27.87 4.06
CA ASP A 159 -19.91 -27.13 3.45
C ASP A 159 -19.37 -25.91 2.65
N VAL A 160 -19.78 -25.77 1.38
CA VAL A 160 -19.34 -24.69 0.49
C VAL A 160 -20.52 -23.89 0.00
N SER A 161 -20.39 -22.57 -0.01
CA SER A 161 -21.37 -21.65 -0.60
C SER A 161 -21.08 -21.40 -2.09
N LEU A 162 -21.92 -21.96 -2.96
CA LEU A 162 -21.86 -21.76 -4.42
C LEU A 162 -22.90 -20.73 -4.83
N ARG A 163 -22.52 -19.78 -5.70
CA ARG A 163 -23.39 -18.68 -6.13
C ARG A 163 -24.22 -19.05 -7.33
N GLU A 164 -23.57 -19.25 -8.46
CA GLU A 164 -24.24 -19.40 -9.76
C GLU A 164 -23.48 -20.44 -10.58
N VAL A 165 -24.20 -21.18 -11.43
CA VAL A 165 -23.64 -22.16 -12.38
C VAL A 165 -24.08 -21.81 -13.79
N LEU A 166 -23.14 -21.86 -14.72
CA LEU A 166 -23.40 -21.67 -16.14
C LEU A 166 -23.02 -22.93 -16.90
N LEU A 167 -23.95 -23.42 -17.71
CA LEU A 167 -23.70 -24.40 -18.74
C LEU A 167 -23.64 -23.66 -20.07
N LEU A 168 -22.49 -23.61 -20.73
CA LEU A 168 -22.32 -22.86 -21.98
C LEU A 168 -22.26 -23.81 -23.18
N ASP A 169 -22.97 -23.48 -24.25
CA ASP A 169 -22.87 -24.16 -25.54
C ASP A 169 -21.56 -23.81 -26.29
N PHE A 170 -21.33 -24.34 -27.49
CA PHE A 170 -20.17 -24.00 -28.32
C PHE A 170 -20.21 -22.57 -28.90
N GLY A 171 -21.37 -21.91 -28.85
CA GLY A 171 -21.53 -20.48 -29.19
C GLY A 171 -21.30 -19.54 -28.01
N GLY A 172 -21.09 -20.06 -26.80
CA GLY A 172 -20.95 -19.28 -25.57
C GLY A 172 -22.28 -18.82 -24.97
N ASN A 173 -23.42 -19.37 -25.40
CA ASN A 173 -24.73 -19.06 -24.83
C ASN A 173 -24.97 -19.92 -23.59
N ALA A 174 -25.53 -19.31 -22.53
CA ALA A 174 -25.94 -20.02 -21.33
C ALA A 174 -27.18 -20.89 -21.60
N LEU A 175 -27.12 -22.12 -21.10
CA LEU A 175 -28.18 -23.11 -21.14
C LEU A 175 -28.69 -23.35 -19.71
N LEU A 176 -30.00 -23.40 -19.56
CA LEU A 176 -30.64 -23.79 -18.31
C LEU A 176 -30.78 -25.33 -18.26
N PRO A 177 -30.29 -26.00 -17.21
CA PRO A 177 -30.54 -27.43 -17.04
C PRO A 177 -32.04 -27.72 -16.91
N VAL A 178 -32.46 -28.93 -17.32
CA VAL A 178 -33.87 -29.37 -17.23
C VAL A 178 -34.35 -29.39 -15.77
N ASN A 179 -33.46 -29.79 -14.86
CA ASN A 179 -33.69 -29.83 -13.43
C ASN A 179 -33.24 -28.57 -12.69
N SER A 180 -33.12 -27.41 -13.37
CA SER A 180 -32.72 -26.14 -12.73
C SER A 180 -33.62 -25.74 -11.55
N ASN A 181 -34.90 -26.12 -11.58
CA ASN A 181 -35.84 -25.87 -10.49
C ASN A 181 -35.50 -26.60 -9.17
N GLU A 182 -34.62 -27.63 -9.21
CA GLU A 182 -34.10 -28.29 -8.01
C GLU A 182 -32.99 -27.48 -7.33
N TYR A 183 -32.40 -26.53 -8.06
CA TYR A 183 -31.28 -25.68 -7.63
C TYR A 183 -31.55 -24.20 -7.99
N PRO A 184 -32.68 -23.61 -7.55
CA PRO A 184 -33.12 -22.32 -8.06
C PRO A 184 -32.10 -21.20 -7.82
N GLU A 185 -31.39 -21.21 -6.68
CA GLU A 185 -30.36 -20.21 -6.35
C GLU A 185 -29.08 -20.34 -7.16
N LEU A 186 -28.89 -21.39 -7.97
CA LEU A 186 -27.70 -21.56 -8.82
C LEU A 186 -27.94 -21.13 -10.27
N PHE A 187 -29.17 -20.76 -10.62
CA PHE A 187 -29.61 -20.48 -11.98
C PHE A 187 -30.52 -19.24 -12.07
N ASP A 188 -30.58 -18.41 -11.02
CA ASP A 188 -31.48 -17.24 -10.94
C ASP A 188 -30.83 -15.91 -11.39
N GLU A 189 -29.51 -15.84 -11.52
CA GLU A 189 -28.77 -14.62 -11.91
C GLU A 189 -27.78 -14.86 -13.07
N GLN A 190 -28.09 -15.78 -13.98
CA GLN A 190 -27.24 -16.13 -15.12
C GLN A 190 -26.82 -14.94 -16.00
N GLU A 191 -27.65 -13.89 -16.07
CA GLU A 191 -27.35 -12.66 -16.81
C GLU A 191 -26.21 -11.83 -16.19
N MET A 192 -25.88 -12.07 -14.91
CA MET A 192 -24.75 -11.45 -14.22
C MET A 192 -23.40 -12.08 -14.59
N ALA A 193 -23.42 -13.17 -15.35
CA ALA A 193 -22.23 -13.80 -15.88
C ALA A 193 -21.47 -12.87 -16.85
N PRO A 194 -20.16 -12.66 -16.67
CA PRO A 194 -19.40 -11.86 -17.60
C PRO A 194 -19.24 -12.60 -18.93
N LYS A 195 -19.46 -11.89 -20.04
CA LYS A 195 -19.21 -12.43 -21.39
C LYS A 195 -17.73 -12.71 -21.64
N GLU A 196 -16.86 -11.97 -20.97
CA GLU A 196 -15.41 -12.13 -21.03
C GLU A 196 -14.81 -12.03 -19.63
N PHE A 197 -13.94 -12.98 -19.28
CA PHE A 197 -13.19 -12.96 -18.04
C PHE A 197 -11.94 -12.12 -18.21
N ASN A 198 -11.90 -10.95 -17.57
CA ASN A 198 -10.80 -10.02 -17.67
C ASN A 198 -10.53 -9.26 -16.36
N SER A 199 -9.57 -8.34 -16.33
CA SER A 199 -9.24 -7.54 -15.13
C SER A 199 -10.43 -6.71 -14.59
N TYR A 200 -11.41 -6.39 -15.43
CA TYR A 200 -12.60 -5.64 -15.02
C TYR A 200 -13.63 -6.55 -14.32
N THR A 201 -13.78 -7.79 -14.78
CA THR A 201 -14.80 -8.75 -14.30
C THR A 201 -14.28 -9.73 -13.25
N SER A 202 -12.96 -9.84 -13.10
CA SER A 202 -12.30 -10.82 -12.24
C SER A 202 -11.51 -10.16 -11.12
N PHE A 203 -11.37 -10.87 -10.00
CA PHE A 203 -10.27 -10.63 -9.06
C PHE A 203 -8.95 -11.12 -9.67
N TYR A 204 -7.83 -10.53 -9.29
CA TYR A 204 -6.50 -10.96 -9.71
C TYR A 204 -5.44 -10.61 -8.67
N PHE A 205 -4.23 -11.16 -8.83
CA PHE A 205 -3.13 -10.94 -7.89
C PHE A 205 -3.58 -11.19 -6.42
N ASP A 206 -3.23 -10.32 -5.47
CA ASP A 206 -3.56 -10.53 -4.07
C ASP A 206 -5.04 -10.25 -3.73
N GLU A 207 -5.86 -9.79 -4.68
CA GLU A 207 -7.30 -9.62 -4.46
C GLU A 207 -7.99 -10.95 -4.13
N PHE A 208 -7.45 -12.06 -4.64
CA PHE A 208 -7.90 -13.42 -4.31
C PHE A 208 -7.71 -13.81 -2.85
N TYR A 209 -6.83 -13.12 -2.13
CA TYR A 209 -6.65 -13.37 -0.71
C TYR A 209 -7.49 -12.40 0.10
N TYR A 210 -7.37 -11.10 -0.19
CA TYR A 210 -7.96 -10.06 0.64
C TYR A 210 -9.46 -9.86 0.42
N GLY A 211 -9.94 -9.98 -0.82
CA GLY A 211 -11.35 -9.86 -1.17
C GLY A 211 -12.18 -10.95 -0.48
N PRO A 212 -11.91 -12.25 -0.73
CA PRO A 212 -12.58 -13.36 -0.03
C PRO A 212 -12.49 -13.26 1.48
N THR A 213 -11.31 -12.94 2.04
CA THR A 213 -11.20 -12.81 3.50
C THR A 213 -12.05 -11.68 4.08
N ALA A 214 -12.25 -10.60 3.33
CA ALA A 214 -13.17 -9.54 3.74
C ALA A 214 -14.64 -9.98 3.71
N TYR A 215 -15.03 -10.83 2.75
CA TYR A 215 -16.34 -11.49 2.73
C TYR A 215 -16.50 -12.46 3.91
N GLU A 216 -15.48 -13.27 4.19
CA GLU A 216 -15.47 -14.22 5.31
C GLU A 216 -15.68 -13.48 6.64
N TYR A 217 -15.05 -12.32 6.84
CA TYR A 217 -15.27 -11.47 8.01
C TYR A 217 -16.72 -10.98 8.17
N ILE A 218 -17.42 -10.70 7.07
CA ILE A 218 -18.81 -10.26 7.10
C ILE A 218 -19.74 -11.40 7.53
N ASN A 219 -19.45 -12.61 7.06
CA ASN A 219 -20.31 -13.78 7.26
C ASN A 219 -19.92 -14.62 8.48
N GLY A 220 -18.91 -14.19 9.25
CA GLY A 220 -18.46 -14.92 10.43
C GLY A 220 -17.76 -16.24 10.09
N LEU A 221 -17.12 -16.30 8.91
CA LEU A 221 -16.37 -17.46 8.43
C LEU A 221 -14.90 -17.36 8.84
N GLU A 222 -14.25 -18.51 8.90
CA GLU A 222 -12.85 -18.59 9.24
C GLU A 222 -11.98 -18.00 8.11
N PRO A 223 -11.04 -17.08 8.40
CA PRO A 223 -10.31 -16.37 7.36
C PRO A 223 -9.33 -17.28 6.61
N PHE A 224 -9.35 -17.21 5.29
CA PHE A 224 -8.36 -17.83 4.41
C PHE A 224 -7.00 -17.13 4.53
N GLU A 225 -6.97 -15.81 4.44
CA GLU A 225 -5.74 -15.01 4.54
C GLU A 225 -5.50 -14.55 5.99
N ARG A 226 -4.41 -15.04 6.59
CA ARG A 226 -3.99 -14.71 7.96
C ARG A 226 -2.59 -14.12 8.08
N THR A 227 -1.85 -13.95 7.00
CA THR A 227 -0.45 -13.50 7.00
C THR A 227 -0.30 -12.00 7.25
N HIS A 228 -1.42 -11.26 7.31
CA HIS A 228 -1.44 -9.84 7.63
C HIS A 228 -2.47 -9.45 8.70
N PRO A 229 -2.22 -8.36 9.46
CA PRO A 229 -3.19 -7.80 10.38
C PRO A 229 -4.55 -7.47 9.73
N PRO A 230 -5.69 -7.51 10.45
CA PRO A 230 -7.02 -7.49 9.85
C PRO A 230 -7.48 -6.14 9.26
N MET A 231 -6.95 -5.00 9.69
CA MET A 231 -7.55 -3.68 9.39
C MET A 231 -7.71 -3.40 7.89
N GLY A 232 -6.75 -3.80 7.07
CA GLY A 232 -6.86 -3.62 5.62
C GLY A 232 -8.06 -4.36 5.02
N LYS A 233 -8.31 -5.58 5.51
CA LYS A 233 -9.44 -6.41 5.08
C LYS A 233 -10.76 -5.91 5.65
N ASN A 234 -10.75 -5.35 6.87
CA ASN A 234 -11.92 -4.67 7.44
C ASN A 234 -12.35 -3.48 6.58
N ILE A 235 -11.41 -2.72 6.00
CA ILE A 235 -11.73 -1.62 5.10
C ILE A 235 -12.31 -2.13 3.76
N ILE A 236 -11.78 -3.24 3.24
CA ILE A 236 -12.36 -3.91 2.06
C ILE A 236 -13.79 -4.40 2.37
N ALA A 237 -14.02 -4.95 3.56
CA ALA A 237 -15.33 -5.42 4.01
C ALA A 237 -16.36 -4.30 4.04
N LEU A 238 -15.97 -3.07 4.43
CA LEU A 238 -16.86 -1.91 4.32
C LEU A 238 -17.31 -1.66 2.87
N GLY A 239 -16.44 -1.89 1.89
CA GLY A 239 -16.78 -1.76 0.46
C GLY A 239 -17.83 -2.78 0.05
N ILE A 240 -17.62 -4.04 0.45
CA ILE A 240 -18.56 -5.14 0.20
C ILE A 240 -19.93 -4.86 0.84
N LEU A 241 -19.96 -4.40 2.10
CA LEU A 241 -21.20 -4.06 2.80
C LEU A 241 -22.00 -2.94 2.13
N LEU A 242 -21.35 -2.03 1.39
CA LEU A 242 -22.00 -0.91 0.72
C LEU A 242 -22.44 -1.20 -0.71
N PHE A 243 -21.72 -2.07 -1.42
CA PHE A 243 -21.87 -2.24 -2.87
C PHE A 243 -22.02 -3.70 -3.33
N GLY A 244 -22.19 -4.64 -2.40
CA GLY A 244 -22.21 -6.08 -2.70
C GLY A 244 -20.81 -6.64 -2.94
N TYR A 245 -20.67 -7.96 -3.06
CA TYR A 245 -19.36 -8.58 -3.26
C TYR A 245 -18.99 -8.67 -4.75
N THR A 246 -18.40 -7.57 -5.23
CA THR A 246 -18.07 -7.32 -6.64
C THR A 246 -16.63 -6.80 -6.77
N PRO A 247 -15.98 -6.91 -7.95
CA PRO A 247 -14.68 -6.27 -8.20
C PRO A 247 -14.68 -4.78 -7.90
N PHE A 248 -15.74 -4.06 -8.25
CA PHE A 248 -15.90 -2.65 -7.88
C PHE A 248 -15.83 -2.44 -6.37
N ALA A 249 -16.62 -3.19 -5.60
CA ALA A 249 -16.78 -3.00 -4.17
C ALA A 249 -15.47 -3.21 -3.40
N ILE A 250 -14.73 -4.27 -3.71
CA ILE A 250 -13.49 -4.60 -3.01
C ILE A 250 -12.37 -3.58 -3.30
N ARG A 251 -12.41 -2.90 -4.46
CA ARG A 251 -11.43 -1.89 -4.89
C ARG A 251 -11.77 -0.47 -4.42
N PHE A 252 -13.06 -0.19 -4.18
CA PHE A 252 -13.59 1.16 -3.96
C PHE A 252 -12.84 1.98 -2.89
N PHE A 253 -12.70 1.45 -1.68
CA PHE A 253 -12.08 2.21 -0.57
C PHE A 253 -10.57 2.41 -0.78
N GLY A 254 -9.89 1.45 -1.40
CA GLY A 254 -8.50 1.60 -1.80
C GLY A 254 -8.32 2.79 -2.74
N THR A 255 -9.17 2.87 -3.76
CA THR A 255 -9.14 3.96 -4.76
C THR A 255 -9.49 5.30 -4.13
N LEU A 256 -10.53 5.35 -3.27
CA LEU A 256 -10.93 6.55 -2.56
C LEU A 256 -9.79 7.10 -1.68
N LEU A 257 -9.14 6.24 -0.90
CA LEU A 257 -7.99 6.66 -0.09
C LEU A 257 -6.81 7.07 -0.96
N GLY A 258 -6.61 6.43 -2.12
CA GLY A 258 -5.65 6.85 -3.14
C GLY A 258 -5.85 8.29 -3.59
N VAL A 259 -7.10 8.71 -3.84
CA VAL A 259 -7.44 10.12 -4.16
C VAL A 259 -7.16 11.04 -2.96
N PHE A 260 -7.45 10.61 -1.73
CA PHE A 260 -7.17 11.39 -0.51
C PHE A 260 -5.70 11.48 -0.14
N MET A 261 -4.82 10.63 -0.69
CA MET A 261 -3.37 10.82 -0.56
C MET A 261 -2.93 12.15 -1.20
N LEU A 262 -3.55 12.55 -2.32
CA LEU A 262 -3.14 13.75 -3.08
C LEU A 262 -3.19 15.05 -2.26
N PRO A 263 -4.31 15.43 -1.62
CA PRO A 263 -4.33 16.62 -0.77
C PRO A 263 -3.35 16.51 0.40
N LEU A 264 -3.09 15.31 0.94
CA LEU A 264 -2.09 15.14 2.00
C LEU A 264 -0.68 15.41 1.50
N ILE A 265 -0.31 14.92 0.30
CA ILE A 265 0.98 15.25 -0.34
C ILE A 265 1.10 16.75 -0.55
N TYR A 266 0.06 17.41 -1.05
CA TYR A 266 0.05 18.86 -1.19
C TYR A 266 0.31 19.57 0.15
N LEU A 267 -0.40 19.16 1.20
CA LEU A 267 -0.28 19.76 2.52
C LEU A 267 1.12 19.57 3.13
N MET A 268 1.71 18.38 2.99
CA MET A 268 3.08 18.08 3.42
C MET A 268 4.09 18.90 2.61
N ALA A 269 4.01 18.86 1.28
CA ALA A 269 4.89 19.62 0.41
C ALA A 269 4.85 21.11 0.74
N ARG A 270 3.64 21.67 0.91
CA ARG A 270 3.46 23.09 1.25
C ARG A 270 4.09 23.45 2.59
N ASN A 271 3.97 22.60 3.61
CA ASN A 271 4.59 22.86 4.92
C ASN A 271 6.12 22.77 4.84
N LEU A 272 6.65 21.79 4.09
CA LEU A 272 8.08 21.57 3.93
C LEU A 272 8.74 22.70 3.13
N VAL A 273 8.25 22.95 1.90
CA VAL A 273 8.89 23.84 0.92
C VAL A 273 8.39 25.27 0.96
N ARG A 274 7.26 25.55 1.64
CA ARG A 274 6.64 26.89 1.74
C ARG A 274 6.34 27.55 0.40
N HIS A 275 6.23 26.76 -0.67
CA HIS A 275 6.00 27.25 -2.01
C HIS A 275 4.83 26.52 -2.65
N ARG A 276 3.75 27.26 -2.96
CA ARG A 276 2.47 26.68 -3.39
C ARG A 276 2.52 26.02 -4.75
N GLY A 277 3.24 26.63 -5.70
CA GLY A 277 3.41 26.04 -7.04
C GLY A 277 4.20 24.73 -7.01
N ILE A 278 5.20 24.64 -6.13
CA ILE A 278 5.99 23.41 -5.96
C ILE A 278 5.18 22.34 -5.22
N ALA A 279 4.34 22.74 -4.27
CA ALA A 279 3.42 21.83 -3.60
C ALA A 279 2.36 21.25 -4.56
N ALA A 280 1.78 22.10 -5.43
CA ALA A 280 0.85 21.66 -6.47
C ALA A 280 1.55 20.74 -7.49
N PHE A 281 2.78 21.09 -7.89
CA PHE A 281 3.62 20.26 -8.74
C PHE A 281 3.90 18.88 -8.13
N ALA A 282 4.30 18.83 -6.86
CA ALA A 282 4.53 17.57 -6.15
C ALA A 282 3.25 16.70 -6.10
N MET A 283 2.11 17.30 -5.75
CA MET A 283 0.82 16.61 -5.79
C MET A 283 0.50 16.06 -7.18
N PHE A 284 0.73 16.85 -8.23
CA PHE A 284 0.43 16.47 -9.61
C PHE A 284 1.29 15.29 -10.10
N ILE A 285 2.60 15.32 -9.87
CA ILE A 285 3.47 14.20 -10.30
C ILE A 285 3.21 12.92 -9.49
N PHE A 286 2.73 13.03 -8.24
CA PHE A 286 2.28 11.86 -7.48
C PHE A 286 0.98 11.29 -8.02
N ALA A 287 0.02 12.14 -8.40
CA ALA A 287 -1.24 11.69 -9.00
C ALA A 287 -1.03 10.88 -10.29
N PHE A 288 0.02 11.18 -11.05
CA PHE A 288 0.35 10.46 -12.28
C PHE A 288 1.61 9.59 -12.15
N ASP A 289 1.93 9.17 -10.92
CA ASP A 289 2.87 8.08 -10.70
C ASP A 289 2.18 6.74 -10.97
N PHE A 290 2.86 5.84 -11.70
CA PHE A 290 2.25 4.61 -12.18
C PHE A 290 1.93 3.67 -11.02
N MET A 291 2.80 3.60 -10.00
CA MET A 291 2.59 2.74 -8.83
C MET A 291 1.42 3.26 -8.01
N HIS A 292 1.32 4.58 -7.80
CA HIS A 292 0.17 5.18 -7.12
C HIS A 292 -1.14 4.84 -7.83
N PHE A 293 -1.20 4.96 -9.17
CA PHE A 293 -2.37 4.58 -9.93
C PHE A 293 -2.70 3.08 -9.83
N THR A 294 -1.75 2.20 -10.16
CA THR A 294 -2.01 0.75 -10.19
C THR A 294 -2.36 0.20 -8.80
N GLN A 295 -1.60 0.56 -7.76
CA GLN A 295 -1.80 0.03 -6.41
C GLN A 295 -3.09 0.50 -5.74
N THR A 296 -3.55 1.70 -6.05
CA THR A 296 -4.79 2.23 -5.45
C THR A 296 -6.04 1.67 -6.10
N ARG A 297 -5.93 1.10 -7.30
CA ARG A 297 -7.04 0.53 -8.07
C ARG A 297 -7.30 -0.95 -7.83
N ILE A 298 -6.48 -1.61 -7.01
CA ILE A 298 -6.61 -3.04 -6.70
C ILE A 298 -6.88 -3.21 -5.21
N ALA A 299 -7.58 -4.28 -4.84
CA ALA A 299 -7.92 -4.61 -3.46
C ALA A 299 -6.75 -5.22 -2.69
N THR A 300 -5.62 -4.50 -2.60
CA THR A 300 -4.48 -4.86 -1.75
C THR A 300 -4.50 -4.05 -0.47
N ILE A 301 -3.83 -4.55 0.58
CA ILE A 301 -3.70 -3.81 1.83
C ILE A 301 -2.64 -2.69 1.79
N ASP A 302 -1.81 -2.66 0.73
CA ASP A 302 -0.69 -1.74 0.57
C ASP A 302 -1.12 -0.28 0.40
N VAL A 303 -2.29 -0.04 -0.20
CA VAL A 303 -2.89 1.30 -0.30
C VAL A 303 -3.27 1.87 1.06
N TYR A 304 -3.87 1.05 1.93
CA TYR A 304 -4.33 1.50 3.24
C TYR A 304 -3.15 1.86 4.15
N ILE A 305 -2.11 1.02 4.19
CA ILE A 305 -0.92 1.33 4.99
C ILE A 305 -0.19 2.56 4.45
N THR A 306 -0.07 2.72 3.12
CA THR A 306 0.55 3.89 2.52
C THR A 306 -0.20 5.17 2.90
N PHE A 307 -1.54 5.13 2.87
CA PHE A 307 -2.37 6.26 3.30
C PHE A 307 -2.10 6.62 4.77
N PHE A 308 -2.13 5.65 5.68
CA PHE A 308 -1.88 5.92 7.10
C PHE A 308 -0.45 6.38 7.37
N ILE A 309 0.55 5.93 6.61
CA ILE A 309 1.93 6.43 6.66
C ILE A 309 1.96 7.92 6.29
N ILE A 310 1.32 8.33 5.20
CA ILE A 310 1.25 9.74 4.82
C ILE A 310 0.57 10.56 5.93
N VAL A 311 -0.56 10.09 6.47
CA VAL A 311 -1.28 10.78 7.55
C VAL A 311 -0.43 10.93 8.81
N MET A 312 0.22 9.85 9.27
CA MET A 312 1.03 9.92 10.50
C MET A 312 2.26 10.82 10.32
N TYR A 313 2.92 10.81 9.15
CA TYR A 313 4.05 11.70 8.88
C TYR A 313 3.62 13.15 8.68
N TYR A 314 2.46 13.41 8.06
CA TYR A 314 1.87 14.74 8.01
C TYR A 314 1.68 15.32 9.41
N PHE A 315 1.05 14.56 10.31
CA PHE A 315 0.83 15.04 11.67
C PHE A 315 2.12 15.17 12.49
N MET A 316 3.09 14.27 12.31
CA MET A 316 4.42 14.43 12.90
C MET A 316 5.11 15.69 12.41
N GLU A 317 5.06 15.98 11.10
CA GLU A 317 5.59 17.22 10.53
C GLU A 317 4.96 18.45 11.19
N ARG A 318 3.64 18.43 11.39
CA ARG A 318 2.91 19.50 12.08
C ARG A 318 3.41 19.69 13.52
N TYR A 319 3.60 18.61 14.26
CA TYR A 319 4.15 18.65 15.62
C TYR A 319 5.58 19.20 15.64
N LEU A 320 6.46 18.77 14.73
CA LEU A 320 7.86 19.22 14.65
C LEU A 320 7.99 20.73 14.37
N ASN A 321 6.99 21.34 13.74
CA ASN A 321 6.90 22.76 13.47
C ASN A 321 6.34 23.58 14.66
N MET A 322 6.02 22.97 15.80
CA MET A 322 5.48 23.64 16.99
C MET A 322 6.46 23.58 18.17
N SER A 323 6.46 24.62 19.01
CA SER A 323 7.22 24.71 20.25
C SER A 323 6.27 24.76 21.44
N PHE A 324 6.44 23.85 22.40
CA PHE A 324 5.66 23.87 23.64
C PHE A 324 6.13 24.95 24.64
N TYR A 325 7.12 25.77 24.26
CA TYR A 325 7.59 26.91 25.06
C TYR A 325 6.71 28.13 24.82
N ASP A 326 6.32 28.37 23.57
CA ASP A 326 5.47 29.51 23.15
C ASP A 326 4.01 29.11 22.88
N THR A 327 3.73 27.82 22.71
CA THR A 327 2.39 27.30 22.43
C THR A 327 1.89 26.41 23.57
N SER A 328 0.60 26.53 23.88
CA SER A 328 -0.06 25.67 24.88
C SER A 328 0.11 24.18 24.55
N LEU A 329 0.43 23.35 25.54
CA LEU A 329 0.59 21.90 25.39
C LEU A 329 -0.58 21.20 24.68
N LYS A 330 -1.83 21.58 25.01
CA LYS A 330 -3.01 20.98 24.37
C LYS A 330 -2.98 21.12 22.85
N LYS A 331 -2.55 22.28 22.34
CA LYS A 331 -2.43 22.53 20.89
C LYS A 331 -1.30 21.71 20.26
N THR A 332 -0.19 21.47 20.97
CA THR A 332 0.90 20.61 20.48
C THR A 332 0.51 19.12 20.50
N TRP A 333 -0.37 18.72 21.42
CA TRP A 333 -0.85 17.34 21.54
C TRP A 333 -1.85 16.94 20.47
N ILE A 334 -2.61 17.86 19.88
CA ILE A 334 -3.56 17.53 18.80
C ILE A 334 -2.86 16.82 17.63
N PRO A 335 -1.84 17.41 16.95
CA PRO A 335 -1.16 16.70 15.88
C PRO A 335 -0.44 15.44 16.38
N LEU A 336 0.16 15.47 17.58
CA LEU A 336 0.87 14.31 18.13
C LEU A 336 -0.08 13.12 18.40
N GLY A 337 -1.29 13.38 18.88
CA GLY A 337 -2.32 12.38 19.14
C GLY A 337 -2.91 11.82 17.85
N CYS A 338 -3.22 12.68 16.87
CA CYS A 338 -3.66 12.25 15.54
C CYS A 338 -2.59 11.39 14.84
N CYS A 339 -1.31 11.71 15.02
CA CYS A 339 -0.20 10.89 14.53
C CYS A 339 -0.20 9.49 15.18
N GLY A 340 -0.37 9.41 16.51
CA GLY A 340 -0.45 8.13 17.22
C GLY A 340 -1.66 7.26 16.82
N ILE A 341 -2.83 7.87 16.61
CA ILE A 341 -4.02 7.17 16.10
C ILE A 341 -3.75 6.60 14.70
N ALA A 342 -3.22 7.43 13.78
CA ALA A 342 -2.88 7.00 12.43
C ALA A 342 -1.81 5.89 12.41
N PHE A 343 -0.84 5.96 13.34
CA PHE A 343 0.13 4.88 13.57
C PHE A 343 -0.55 3.57 13.98
N GLY A 344 -1.54 3.62 14.88
CA GLY A 344 -2.35 2.47 15.26
C GLY A 344 -3.07 1.82 14.09
N PHE A 345 -3.76 2.62 13.26
CA PHE A 345 -4.39 2.12 12.03
C PHE A 345 -3.37 1.54 11.04
N GLY A 346 -2.21 2.17 10.86
CA GLY A 346 -1.15 1.66 10.00
C GLY A 346 -0.66 0.28 10.45
N VAL A 347 -0.25 0.13 11.70
CA VAL A 347 0.23 -1.16 12.23
C VAL A 347 -0.85 -2.24 12.16
N ALA A 348 -2.11 -1.88 12.40
CA ALA A 348 -3.26 -2.78 12.29
C ALA A 348 -3.58 -3.21 10.86
N THR A 349 -3.01 -2.56 9.84
CA THR A 349 -3.11 -2.94 8.42
C THR A 349 -1.95 -3.82 8.00
N LYS A 350 -0.70 -3.41 8.27
CA LYS A 350 0.52 -4.13 7.84
C LYS A 350 1.69 -3.78 8.76
N TRP A 351 2.55 -4.75 9.07
CA TRP A 351 3.70 -4.55 9.95
C TRP A 351 4.75 -3.57 9.42
N THR A 352 4.71 -3.22 8.14
CA THR A 352 5.48 -2.08 7.60
C THR A 352 5.12 -0.76 8.31
N GLY A 353 3.96 -0.66 8.96
CA GLY A 353 3.63 0.43 9.88
C GLY A 353 4.60 0.58 11.06
N PHE A 354 5.22 -0.51 11.54
CA PHE A 354 6.27 -0.41 12.56
C PHE A 354 7.54 0.24 12.03
N TYR A 355 7.87 0.01 10.76
CA TYR A 355 9.01 0.67 10.11
C TYR A 355 8.82 2.19 10.08
N ALA A 356 7.62 2.62 9.68
CA ALA A 356 7.20 4.01 9.76
C ALA A 356 7.24 4.54 11.20
N GLY A 357 6.76 3.76 12.17
CA GLY A 357 6.82 4.07 13.60
C GLY A 357 8.23 4.32 14.13
N LEU A 358 9.23 3.54 13.66
CA LEU A 358 10.63 3.79 14.00
C LEU A 358 11.10 5.15 13.50
N GLY A 359 10.72 5.54 12.29
CA GLY A 359 10.99 6.88 11.76
C GLY A 359 10.34 7.98 12.60
N LEU A 360 9.08 7.80 13.03
CA LEU A 360 8.39 8.71 13.95
C LEU A 360 9.12 8.84 15.28
N ALA A 361 9.59 7.73 15.86
CA ALA A 361 10.35 7.73 17.11
C ALA A 361 11.65 8.52 16.97
N ILE A 362 12.41 8.33 15.88
CA ILE A 362 13.64 9.10 15.60
C ILE A 362 13.33 10.59 15.55
N LEU A 363 12.26 11.00 14.84
CA LEU A 363 11.86 12.40 14.73
C LEU A 363 11.42 12.99 16.08
N PHE A 364 10.62 12.24 16.85
CA PHE A 364 10.15 12.65 18.16
C PHE A 364 11.31 12.85 19.14
N PHE A 365 12.21 11.86 19.27
CA PHE A 365 13.35 11.98 20.18
C PHE A 365 14.35 13.04 19.72
N ALA A 366 14.54 13.23 18.40
CA ALA A 366 15.31 14.36 17.89
C ALA A 366 14.71 15.72 18.32
N ARG A 367 13.36 15.83 18.38
CA ARG A 367 12.67 17.01 18.90
C ARG A 367 12.84 17.17 20.42
N VAL A 368 12.79 16.09 21.19
CA VAL A 368 13.05 16.14 22.64
C VAL A 368 14.49 16.57 22.94
N ILE A 369 15.47 16.00 22.23
CA ILE A 369 16.89 16.41 22.34
C ILE A 369 17.02 17.90 21.99
N ARG A 370 16.34 18.36 20.94
CA ARG A 370 16.32 19.78 20.58
C ARG A 370 15.77 20.65 21.72
N TYR A 371 14.63 20.29 22.32
CA TYR A 371 14.08 21.04 23.46
C TYR A 371 15.07 21.11 24.62
N TYR A 372 15.78 20.02 24.91
CA TYR A 372 16.81 20.01 25.94
C TYR A 372 17.98 20.95 25.61
N ARG A 373 18.41 21.02 24.34
CA ARG A 373 19.46 21.95 23.90
C ARG A 373 19.02 23.42 23.99
N GLU A 374 17.75 23.71 23.67
CA GLU A 374 17.14 25.03 23.84
C GLU A 374 17.01 25.41 25.33
N TYR A 375 16.67 24.45 26.19
CA TYR A 375 16.68 24.61 27.65
C TYR A 375 18.09 24.91 28.19
N ARG A 376 19.11 24.18 27.71
CA ARG A 376 20.51 24.42 28.07
C ARG A 376 21.00 25.80 27.66
N TYR A 377 20.55 26.29 26.51
CA TYR A 377 20.82 27.65 26.04
C TYR A 377 20.16 28.70 26.95
N ALA A 378 18.88 28.51 27.28
CA ALA A 378 18.19 29.39 28.23
C ALA A 378 18.86 29.40 29.62
N CYS A 379 19.39 28.27 30.09
CA CYS A 379 20.12 28.20 31.37
C CYS A 379 21.43 28.98 31.39
N SER A 380 22.09 29.21 30.23
CA SER A 380 23.33 30.01 30.20
C SER A 380 23.08 31.51 30.35
N ASP A 381 21.86 31.97 30.10
CA ASP A 381 21.45 33.36 30.27
C ASP A 381 19.99 33.43 30.76
N PRO A 382 19.70 33.12 32.04
CA PRO A 382 18.33 32.94 32.52
C PRO A 382 17.41 34.16 32.39
N GLU A 383 17.98 35.36 32.41
CA GLU A 383 17.26 36.64 32.30
C GLU A 383 17.10 37.10 30.84
N GLY A 384 17.75 36.42 29.91
CA GLY A 384 17.73 36.77 28.49
C GLY A 384 16.41 36.49 27.78
N THR A 385 16.33 37.01 26.56
CA THR A 385 15.24 36.78 25.62
C THR A 385 15.81 36.46 24.25
N THR A 386 15.34 35.37 23.63
CA THR A 386 15.73 35.00 22.27
C THR A 386 14.49 34.69 21.45
N ASN A 387 14.37 35.26 20.25
CA ASN A 387 13.20 35.10 19.38
C ASN A 387 11.88 35.34 20.15
N ASP A 388 11.79 36.44 20.90
CA ASP A 388 10.65 36.83 21.75
C ASP A 388 10.24 35.79 22.81
N MET A 389 11.13 34.88 23.18
CA MET A 389 10.91 33.91 24.25
C MET A 389 11.82 34.23 25.44
N GLU A 390 11.21 34.51 26.58
CA GLU A 390 11.90 34.66 27.85
C GLU A 390 12.54 33.33 28.28
N HIS A 391 13.84 33.36 28.55
CA HIS A 391 14.60 32.17 28.95
C HIS A 391 14.08 31.57 30.27
N GLY A 392 13.67 32.41 31.23
CA GLY A 392 13.00 31.96 32.46
C GLY A 392 11.77 31.09 32.21
N GLN A 393 10.94 31.41 31.20
CA GLN A 393 9.78 30.59 30.85
C GLN A 393 10.17 29.23 30.25
N ILE A 394 11.23 29.19 29.43
CA ILE A 394 11.76 27.95 28.86
C ILE A 394 12.24 27.01 29.97
N ILE A 395 13.01 27.56 30.92
CA ILE A 395 13.55 26.84 32.07
C ILE A 395 12.41 26.24 32.91
N ALA A 396 11.40 27.06 33.23
CA ALA A 396 10.25 26.63 34.03
C ALA A 396 9.39 25.55 33.32
N LYS A 397 9.20 25.66 32.00
CA LYS A 397 8.32 24.76 31.23
C LYS A 397 8.96 23.44 30.86
N PHE A 398 10.27 23.39 30.59
CA PHE A 398 10.93 22.24 29.95
C PHE A 398 10.63 20.89 30.63
N LYS A 399 10.96 20.75 31.92
CA LYS A 399 10.83 19.47 32.63
C LYS A 399 9.37 18.99 32.68
N GLY A 400 8.46 19.87 33.11
CA GLY A 400 7.04 19.54 33.24
C GLY A 400 6.38 19.21 31.90
N ASN A 401 6.65 20.03 30.86
CA ASN A 401 6.07 19.82 29.54
C ASN A 401 6.63 18.58 28.84
N THR A 402 7.91 18.27 29.02
CA THR A 402 8.54 17.07 28.47
C THR A 402 7.95 15.81 29.08
N ILE A 403 7.85 15.73 30.42
CA ILE A 403 7.24 14.57 31.11
C ILE A 403 5.80 14.36 30.65
N LYS A 404 4.97 15.42 30.66
CA LYS A 404 3.57 15.31 30.24
C LYS A 404 3.46 14.87 28.77
N THR A 405 4.35 15.34 27.89
CA THR A 405 4.37 14.92 26.48
C THR A 405 4.80 13.47 26.32
N ILE A 406 5.77 12.97 27.10
CA ILE A 406 6.17 11.56 27.08
C ILE A 406 5.01 10.67 27.58
N CYS A 407 4.35 11.04 28.68
CA CYS A 407 3.16 10.33 29.16
C CYS A 407 2.05 10.31 28.10
N PHE A 408 1.82 11.43 27.43
CA PHE A 408 0.89 11.52 26.30
C PHE A 408 1.29 10.57 25.16
N CYS A 409 2.58 10.47 24.82
CA CYS A 409 3.07 9.51 23.83
C CYS A 409 2.84 8.06 24.24
N VAL A 410 2.99 7.69 25.53
CA VAL A 410 2.67 6.33 26.00
C VAL A 410 1.20 5.99 25.73
N VAL A 411 0.29 6.94 25.96
CA VAL A 411 -1.13 6.75 25.62
C VAL A 411 -1.32 6.57 24.11
N PHE A 412 -0.81 7.49 23.30
CA PHE A 412 -1.16 7.56 21.88
C PHE A 412 -0.28 6.72 20.94
N TYR A 413 0.89 6.25 21.37
CA TYR A 413 1.80 5.43 20.57
C TYR A 413 1.98 4.01 21.12
N VAL A 414 1.40 3.69 22.29
CA VAL A 414 1.41 2.33 22.86
C VAL A 414 -0.01 1.86 23.13
N MET A 415 -0.74 2.52 24.04
CA MET A 415 -2.06 2.03 24.47
C MET A 415 -3.12 2.12 23.37
N ILE A 416 -3.27 3.27 22.72
CA ILE A 416 -4.27 3.47 21.66
C ILE A 416 -3.97 2.59 20.43
N PRO A 417 -2.72 2.52 19.90
CA PRO A 417 -2.38 1.57 18.84
C PRO A 417 -2.68 0.13 19.21
N PHE A 418 -2.36 -0.30 20.44
CA PHE A 418 -2.69 -1.64 20.92
C PHE A 418 -4.21 -1.89 20.92
N VAL A 419 -5.00 -0.94 21.40
CA VAL A 419 -6.47 -1.04 21.37
C VAL A 419 -7.00 -1.10 19.94
N ILE A 420 -6.56 -0.23 19.03
CA ILE A 420 -6.98 -0.26 17.61
C ILE A 420 -6.61 -1.61 16.99
N TYR A 421 -5.40 -2.09 17.25
CA TYR A 421 -4.90 -3.35 16.74
C TYR A 421 -5.72 -4.53 17.26
N LEU A 422 -6.01 -4.59 18.56
CA LEU A 422 -6.85 -5.61 19.18
C LEU A 422 -8.29 -5.56 18.63
N LEU A 423 -8.89 -4.38 18.53
CA LEU A 423 -10.26 -4.21 18.02
C LEU A 423 -10.35 -4.55 16.53
N SER A 424 -9.26 -4.48 15.76
CA SER A 424 -9.27 -4.93 14.36
C SER A 424 -9.56 -6.42 14.22
N TYR A 425 -9.34 -7.23 15.27
CA TYR A 425 -9.63 -8.66 15.29
C TYR A 425 -11.10 -9.00 15.59
N ILE A 426 -12.00 -8.02 15.80
CA ILE A 426 -13.42 -8.30 16.09
C ILE A 426 -14.05 -9.20 15.01
N PRO A 427 -13.86 -8.96 13.70
CA PRO A 427 -14.40 -9.81 12.65
C PRO A 427 -13.59 -11.11 12.42
N PHE A 428 -12.45 -11.26 13.10
CA PHE A 428 -11.57 -12.41 12.93
C PHE A 428 -12.15 -13.63 13.66
N VAL A 429 -12.59 -14.63 12.91
CA VAL A 429 -13.13 -15.88 13.45
C VAL A 429 -12.02 -16.92 13.60
N ASP A 430 -12.10 -17.71 14.66
CA ASP A 430 -11.24 -18.88 14.87
C ASP A 430 -12.12 -20.08 15.25
N VAL A 431 -11.69 -21.29 14.86
CA VAL A 431 -12.45 -22.53 15.10
C VAL A 431 -12.64 -22.82 16.60
N ASN A 432 -11.75 -22.29 17.44
CA ASN A 432 -11.75 -22.54 18.88
C ASN A 432 -12.60 -21.54 19.69
N ASN A 433 -13.27 -20.57 19.03
CA ASN A 433 -14.03 -19.50 19.69
C ASN A 433 -13.22 -18.78 20.79
N ALA A 434 -11.93 -18.54 20.54
CA ALA A 434 -11.05 -17.94 21.55
C ALA A 434 -11.40 -16.47 21.81
N GLY A 435 -10.98 -15.96 22.97
CA GLY A 435 -11.10 -14.54 23.29
C GLY A 435 -10.35 -13.67 22.28
N LEU A 436 -10.77 -12.41 22.10
CA LEU A 436 -10.19 -11.48 21.13
C LEU A 436 -8.67 -11.33 21.28
N PHE A 437 -8.17 -11.30 22.52
CA PHE A 437 -6.73 -11.23 22.80
C PHE A 437 -6.00 -12.51 22.38
N ASP A 438 -6.59 -13.67 22.63
CA ASP A 438 -5.99 -14.96 22.28
C ASP A 438 -5.92 -15.15 20.77
N LYS A 439 -6.99 -14.79 20.05
CA LYS A 439 -7.02 -14.72 18.57
C LYS A 439 -5.89 -13.85 18.03
N MET A 440 -5.74 -12.64 18.59
CA MET A 440 -4.68 -11.70 18.24
C MET A 440 -3.29 -12.19 18.65
N ILE A 441 -3.10 -13.00 19.69
CA ILE A 441 -1.75 -13.55 19.97
C ILE A 441 -1.45 -14.74 19.07
N ALA A 442 -2.44 -15.61 18.82
CA ALA A 442 -2.29 -16.79 17.98
C ALA A 442 -1.94 -16.42 16.53
N ASN A 443 -2.68 -15.46 15.95
CA ASN A 443 -2.39 -15.02 14.59
C ASN A 443 -1.01 -14.34 14.48
N GLN A 444 -0.46 -13.80 15.56
CA GLN A 444 0.78 -13.04 15.53
C GLN A 444 1.97 -13.99 15.48
N LYS A 445 1.84 -15.12 16.18
CA LYS A 445 2.76 -16.25 16.04
C LYS A 445 2.70 -16.81 14.63
N TYR A 446 1.50 -17.03 14.08
CA TYR A 446 1.31 -17.51 12.72
C TYR A 446 1.95 -16.57 11.68
N MET A 447 1.65 -15.27 11.73
CA MET A 447 2.25 -14.27 10.84
C MET A 447 3.77 -14.25 10.93
N PHE A 448 4.32 -14.28 12.15
CA PHE A 448 5.77 -14.28 12.33
C PHE A 448 6.40 -15.55 11.73
N GLU A 449 5.83 -16.71 12.01
CA GLU A 449 6.30 -18.00 11.49
C GLU A 449 6.24 -18.02 9.95
N TYR A 450 5.09 -17.67 9.37
CA TYR A 450 4.90 -17.57 7.93
C TYR A 450 5.95 -16.67 7.28
N HIS A 451 6.10 -15.42 7.74
CA HIS A 451 7.06 -14.48 7.13
C HIS A 451 8.52 -14.85 7.38
N SER A 452 8.83 -15.58 8.47
CA SER A 452 10.19 -16.04 8.77
C SER A 452 10.63 -17.23 7.91
N GLN A 453 9.67 -18.06 7.49
CA GLN A 453 9.91 -19.28 6.71
C GLN A 453 9.53 -19.14 5.23
N ALA A 454 8.87 -18.05 4.84
CA ALA A 454 8.42 -17.80 3.48
C ALA A 454 9.57 -17.92 2.47
N ASN A 455 9.58 -19.02 1.73
CA ASN A 455 10.52 -19.29 0.67
C ASN A 455 9.78 -19.99 -0.47
N PHE A 456 9.39 -19.21 -1.47
CA PHE A 456 8.69 -19.67 -2.65
C PHE A 456 9.31 -19.05 -3.88
N TYR A 457 9.27 -19.77 -5.00
CA TYR A 457 9.68 -19.22 -6.27
C TYR A 457 8.53 -18.38 -6.84
N ASN A 458 8.82 -17.13 -7.17
CA ASN A 458 7.94 -16.29 -7.97
C ASN A 458 8.79 -15.53 -8.98
N GLU A 459 8.39 -15.59 -10.24
CA GLU A 459 9.16 -15.03 -11.34
C GLU A 459 9.28 -13.49 -11.28
N TYR A 460 8.31 -12.81 -10.68
CA TYR A 460 8.30 -11.35 -10.49
C TYR A 460 9.08 -10.89 -9.25
N THR A 461 9.69 -11.82 -8.51
CA THR A 461 10.54 -11.48 -7.35
C THR A 461 11.62 -10.49 -7.78
N SER A 462 11.77 -9.43 -6.99
CA SER A 462 12.80 -8.39 -7.15
C SER A 462 13.36 -7.94 -5.81
N ARG A 463 14.66 -7.62 -5.80
CA ARG A 463 15.39 -7.18 -4.61
C ARG A 463 15.24 -5.67 -4.41
N TRP A 464 15.38 -5.23 -3.16
CA TRP A 464 15.21 -3.84 -2.74
C TRP A 464 15.94 -2.81 -3.61
N TYR A 465 17.17 -3.11 -4.05
CA TYR A 465 17.99 -2.21 -4.87
C TYR A 465 17.50 -2.07 -6.32
N GLU A 466 16.67 -3.00 -6.79
CA GLU A 466 16.11 -3.01 -8.15
C GLU A 466 14.90 -2.06 -8.26
N TRP A 467 14.23 -1.76 -7.15
CA TRP A 467 12.97 -1.03 -7.15
C TRP A 467 13.13 0.43 -7.61
N PRO A 468 14.05 1.25 -7.05
CA PRO A 468 14.17 2.66 -7.48
C PRO A 468 14.57 2.80 -8.96
N LEU A 469 15.26 1.79 -9.50
CA LEU A 469 15.67 1.72 -10.90
C LEU A 469 14.56 1.16 -11.81
N MET A 470 13.51 0.59 -11.22
CA MET A 470 12.42 -0.10 -11.90
C MET A 470 12.91 -1.24 -12.79
N ILE A 471 13.93 -1.98 -12.37
CA ILE A 471 14.53 -3.02 -13.25
C ILE A 471 13.48 -4.04 -13.66
N ARG A 472 12.61 -4.47 -12.73
CA ARG A 472 11.62 -5.50 -12.97
C ARG A 472 10.22 -5.03 -12.58
N PRO A 473 9.40 -4.59 -13.55
CA PRO A 473 7.96 -4.43 -13.38
C PRO A 473 7.32 -5.76 -12.97
N MET A 474 6.19 -5.67 -12.26
CA MET A 474 5.43 -6.84 -11.83
C MET A 474 4.06 -6.86 -12.48
N GLY A 475 3.70 -7.95 -13.15
CA GLY A 475 2.34 -8.15 -13.66
C GLY A 475 1.41 -8.62 -12.53
N TYR A 476 0.33 -7.89 -12.29
CA TYR A 476 -0.78 -8.32 -11.42
C TYR A 476 -1.83 -9.10 -12.17
N TYR A 477 -2.04 -8.71 -13.42
CA TYR A 477 -2.91 -9.39 -14.35
C TYR A 477 -2.23 -9.35 -15.71
N VAL A 478 -2.15 -10.49 -16.38
CA VAL A 478 -1.60 -10.62 -17.73
C VAL A 478 -2.45 -11.65 -18.46
N ALA A 479 -3.03 -11.25 -19.58
CA ALA A 479 -3.85 -12.14 -20.40
C ALA A 479 -3.57 -11.97 -21.89
N ASN A 480 -3.69 -13.09 -22.61
CA ASN A 480 -3.65 -13.12 -24.05
C ASN A 480 -5.08 -13.11 -24.59
N VAL A 481 -5.46 -12.01 -25.25
CA VAL A 481 -6.82 -11.80 -25.80
C VAL A 481 -6.95 -12.36 -27.23
N GLY A 482 -5.87 -12.90 -27.79
CA GLY A 482 -5.83 -13.50 -29.13
C GLY A 482 -5.02 -12.67 -30.13
N GLY A 483 -4.36 -13.36 -31.07
CA GLY A 483 -3.49 -12.75 -32.06
C GLY A 483 -2.43 -11.84 -31.43
N ILE A 484 -2.46 -10.56 -31.82
CA ILE A 484 -1.52 -9.53 -31.35
C ILE A 484 -2.04 -8.74 -30.14
N ALA A 485 -3.24 -9.03 -29.63
CA ALA A 485 -3.84 -8.30 -28.53
C ALA A 485 -3.46 -8.91 -27.17
N ARG A 486 -3.15 -8.05 -26.20
CA ARG A 486 -2.79 -8.38 -24.82
C ARG A 486 -3.55 -7.46 -23.87
N GLN A 487 -3.72 -7.92 -22.64
CA GLN A 487 -4.25 -7.12 -21.55
C GLN A 487 -3.34 -7.29 -20.33
N GLY A 488 -3.08 -6.19 -19.63
CA GLY A 488 -2.08 -6.19 -18.57
C GLY A 488 -2.32 -5.12 -17.52
N VAL A 489 -2.11 -5.47 -16.25
CA VAL A 489 -2.05 -4.54 -15.12
C VAL A 489 -0.67 -4.70 -14.50
N TYR A 490 0.23 -3.77 -14.79
CA TYR A 490 1.61 -3.82 -14.33
C TYR A 490 1.91 -2.78 -13.25
N ALA A 491 2.69 -3.20 -12.26
CA ALA A 491 3.21 -2.35 -11.20
C ALA A 491 4.66 -1.96 -11.45
N MET A 492 4.86 -0.67 -11.59
CA MET A 492 6.14 0.00 -11.77
C MET A 492 5.99 1.48 -11.42
N GLY A 493 7.07 2.25 -11.45
CA GLY A 493 7.02 3.70 -11.24
C GLY A 493 6.89 4.50 -12.52
N ASN A 494 6.58 5.79 -12.38
CA ASN A 494 6.79 6.74 -13.48
C ASN A 494 8.30 7.05 -13.59
N PRO A 495 8.96 6.89 -14.74
CA PRO A 495 10.39 7.18 -14.90
C PRO A 495 10.78 8.62 -14.52
N LEU A 496 9.91 9.59 -14.82
CA LEU A 496 10.11 10.98 -14.42
C LEU A 496 9.86 11.21 -12.93
N VAL A 497 9.35 10.24 -12.18
CA VAL A 497 9.25 10.33 -10.72
C VAL A 497 10.40 9.54 -10.09
N TRP A 498 10.58 8.28 -10.47
CA TRP A 498 11.47 7.37 -9.76
C TRP A 498 12.95 7.64 -10.08
N TRP A 499 13.31 7.79 -11.35
CA TRP A 499 14.71 8.04 -11.72
C TRP A 499 15.17 9.45 -11.32
N VAL A 500 14.29 10.45 -11.39
CA VAL A 500 14.57 11.81 -10.88
C VAL A 500 14.58 11.83 -9.35
N GLY A 501 13.81 10.95 -8.73
CA GLY A 501 13.83 10.68 -7.29
C GLY A 501 15.19 10.27 -6.75
N ILE A 502 16.01 9.55 -7.52
CA ILE A 502 17.35 9.09 -7.12
C ILE A 502 18.29 10.28 -6.83
N PRO A 503 18.61 11.19 -7.78
CA PRO A 503 19.44 12.35 -7.50
C PRO A 503 18.77 13.30 -6.49
N ALA A 504 17.43 13.42 -6.49
CA ALA A 504 16.72 14.20 -5.49
C ALA A 504 16.96 13.69 -4.06
N PHE A 505 16.94 12.37 -3.86
CA PHE A 505 17.28 11.73 -2.59
C PHE A 505 18.72 12.04 -2.18
N PHE A 506 19.70 11.83 -3.05
CA PHE A 506 21.10 12.11 -2.73
C PHE A 506 21.36 13.58 -2.41
N TYR A 507 20.70 14.50 -3.11
CA TYR A 507 20.78 15.94 -2.81
C TYR A 507 20.12 16.28 -1.46
N THR A 508 18.99 15.65 -1.14
CA THR A 508 18.30 15.79 0.14
C THR A 508 19.17 15.25 1.29
N LEU A 509 19.83 14.11 1.08
CA LEU A 509 20.78 13.52 2.03
C LEU A 509 22.01 14.41 2.23
N TYR A 510 22.57 14.95 1.14
CA TYR A 510 23.65 15.94 1.19
C TYR A 510 23.22 17.18 2.00
N SER A 511 22.03 17.72 1.75
CA SER A 511 21.49 18.87 2.47
C SER A 511 21.29 18.58 3.96
N THR A 512 20.87 17.36 4.30
CA THR A 512 20.74 16.89 5.69
C THR A 512 22.11 16.85 6.39
N ILE A 513 23.11 16.23 5.78
CA ILE A 513 24.41 15.98 6.41
C ILE A 513 25.28 17.23 6.42
N LYS A 514 25.42 17.90 5.27
CA LYS A 514 26.37 19.01 5.08
C LYS A 514 25.77 20.37 5.46
N ARG A 515 24.51 20.62 5.12
CA ARG A 515 23.83 21.88 5.45
C ARG A 515 23.06 21.83 6.77
N LYS A 516 22.93 20.65 7.39
CA LYS A 516 22.18 20.44 8.65
C LYS A 516 20.73 20.96 8.56
N ALA A 517 20.14 20.88 7.37
CA ALA A 517 18.80 21.37 7.10
C ALA A 517 17.75 20.40 7.66
N LYS A 518 16.74 20.93 8.38
CA LYS A 518 15.76 20.13 9.12
C LYS A 518 14.70 19.48 8.22
N ALA A 519 14.16 20.21 7.24
CA ALA A 519 13.16 19.68 6.33
C ALA A 519 13.70 18.50 5.48
N PRO A 520 14.93 18.58 4.93
CA PRO A 520 15.60 17.43 4.31
C PRO A 520 15.79 16.25 5.26
N ALA A 521 16.16 16.51 6.52
CA ALA A 521 16.33 15.45 7.50
C ALA A 521 15.03 14.68 7.76
N PHE A 522 13.90 15.39 7.85
CA PHE A 522 12.57 14.78 7.96
C PHE A 522 12.27 13.87 6.78
N LEU A 523 12.53 14.34 5.55
CA LEU A 523 12.32 13.55 4.32
C LEU A 523 13.22 12.32 4.28
N CYS A 524 14.51 12.44 4.60
CA CYS A 524 15.43 11.31 4.65
C CYS A 524 14.99 10.26 5.68
N VAL A 525 14.57 10.68 6.89
CA VAL A 525 14.09 9.74 7.91
C VAL A 525 12.80 9.06 7.45
N GLY A 526 11.86 9.79 6.85
CA GLY A 526 10.63 9.20 6.32
C GLY A 526 10.85 8.17 5.21
N TYR A 527 11.70 8.51 4.24
CA TYR A 527 12.05 7.59 3.15
C TYR A 527 12.84 6.38 3.65
N LEU A 528 13.88 6.58 4.46
CA LEU A 528 14.74 5.49 4.93
C LEU A 528 14.02 4.57 5.90
N ALA A 529 13.07 5.09 6.70
CA ALA A 529 12.21 4.24 7.53
C ALA A 529 11.48 3.20 6.68
N GLN A 530 11.04 3.57 5.47
CA GLN A 530 10.21 2.70 4.62
C GLN A 530 11.07 1.81 3.72
N TYR A 531 12.26 2.27 3.35
CA TYR A 531 13.12 1.58 2.40
C TYR A 531 14.20 0.72 3.05
N LEU A 532 14.88 1.21 4.09
CA LEU A 532 16.05 0.55 4.69
C LEU A 532 15.76 -0.82 5.31
N PRO A 533 14.61 -1.05 5.99
CA PRO A 533 14.32 -2.37 6.57
C PRO A 533 14.35 -3.51 5.54
N TRP A 534 13.94 -3.25 4.29
CA TRP A 534 13.95 -4.24 3.21
C TRP A 534 15.35 -4.75 2.86
N VAL A 535 16.42 -4.02 3.20
CA VAL A 535 17.81 -4.48 3.03
C VAL A 535 18.08 -5.73 3.87
N PHE A 536 17.40 -5.87 5.01
CA PHE A 536 17.60 -6.98 5.95
C PHE A 536 16.60 -8.13 5.75
N VAL A 537 15.66 -8.00 4.81
CA VAL A 537 14.65 -9.01 4.52
C VAL A 537 15.21 -10.00 3.48
N SER A 538 15.35 -11.26 3.88
CA SER A 538 15.92 -12.32 3.03
C SER A 538 14.89 -13.03 2.13
N ARG A 539 13.63 -13.11 2.58
CA ARG A 539 12.52 -13.75 1.85
C ARG A 539 12.26 -13.11 0.48
N PRO A 540 11.52 -13.77 -0.43
CA PRO A 540 11.08 -13.16 -1.68
C PRO A 540 10.33 -11.84 -1.43
N THR A 541 10.69 -10.82 -2.19
CA THR A 541 10.11 -9.47 -2.16
C THR A 541 9.80 -8.99 -3.57
N PHE A 542 9.02 -7.93 -3.68
CA PHE A 542 8.47 -7.43 -4.94
C PHE A 542 8.50 -5.90 -4.98
N ILE A 543 8.48 -5.33 -6.19
CA ILE A 543 8.60 -3.89 -6.43
C ILE A 543 7.53 -3.04 -5.72
N TYR A 544 6.34 -3.59 -5.50
CA TYR A 544 5.25 -2.87 -4.83
C TYR A 544 5.54 -2.54 -3.37
N HIS A 545 6.48 -3.23 -2.72
CA HIS A 545 6.93 -2.87 -1.37
C HIS A 545 7.58 -1.47 -1.33
N TYR A 546 8.02 -0.96 -2.47
CA TYR A 546 8.52 0.40 -2.60
C TYR A 546 7.41 1.47 -2.59
N PHE A 547 6.14 1.09 -2.72
CA PHE A 547 5.03 2.04 -2.80
C PHE A 547 4.97 2.99 -1.61
N THR A 548 5.22 2.50 -0.39
CA THR A 548 5.27 3.33 0.84
C THR A 548 6.37 4.39 0.83
N SER A 549 7.38 4.23 -0.03
CA SER A 549 8.50 5.18 -0.20
C SER A 549 8.18 6.29 -1.20
N VAL A 550 7.30 6.03 -2.19
CA VAL A 550 6.97 6.95 -3.29
C VAL A 550 6.48 8.33 -2.81
N PRO A 551 5.61 8.44 -1.78
CA PRO A 551 5.24 9.74 -1.20
C PRO A 551 6.45 10.61 -0.84
N PHE A 552 7.48 10.02 -0.22
CA PHE A 552 8.67 10.75 0.21
C PHE A 552 9.58 11.08 -0.98
N VAL A 553 9.65 10.21 -1.99
CA VAL A 553 10.38 10.48 -3.24
C VAL A 553 9.85 11.74 -3.91
N VAL A 554 8.53 11.85 -4.07
CA VAL A 554 7.89 13.04 -4.66
C VAL A 554 8.16 14.30 -3.84
N LEU A 555 8.08 14.21 -2.51
CA LEU A 555 8.39 15.34 -1.63
C LEU A 555 9.86 15.77 -1.73
N MET A 556 10.79 14.83 -1.92
CA MET A 556 12.21 15.12 -2.16
C MET A 556 12.43 15.80 -3.50
N ILE A 557 11.71 15.41 -4.56
CA ILE A 557 11.73 16.11 -5.84
C ILE A 557 11.24 17.55 -5.64
N GLY A 558 10.12 17.76 -4.94
CA GLY A 558 9.63 19.09 -4.59
C GLY A 558 10.66 19.93 -3.84
N TYR A 559 11.33 19.38 -2.83
CA TYR A 559 12.44 20.05 -2.13
C TYR A 559 13.61 20.36 -3.08
N TRP A 560 13.96 19.45 -3.98
CA TRP A 560 15.05 19.67 -4.92
C TRP A 560 14.74 20.81 -5.90
N PHE A 561 13.49 20.89 -6.40
CA PHE A 561 13.05 22.01 -7.26
C PHE A 561 13.02 23.35 -6.51
N LEU A 562 12.69 23.37 -5.21
CA LEU A 562 12.84 24.59 -4.40
C LEU A 562 14.29 25.08 -4.42
N GLN A 563 15.23 24.15 -4.33
CA GLN A 563 16.66 24.45 -4.28
C GLN A 563 17.21 24.88 -5.64
N ILE A 564 16.61 24.38 -6.73
CA ILE A 564 16.86 24.88 -8.08
C ILE A 564 16.35 26.32 -8.18
N LYS A 565 15.11 26.60 -7.73
CA LYS A 565 14.53 27.95 -7.72
C LYS A 565 15.42 28.96 -6.98
N GLU A 566 15.88 28.63 -5.78
CA GLU A 566 16.79 29.48 -5.00
C GLU A 566 18.10 29.77 -5.77
N LYS A 567 18.62 28.79 -6.51
CA LYS A 567 19.87 28.96 -7.26
C LYS A 567 19.71 29.66 -8.60
N THR A 568 18.55 29.58 -9.24
CA THR A 568 18.33 30.15 -10.58
C THR A 568 17.54 31.44 -10.51
N VAL A 569 16.40 31.45 -9.83
CA VAL A 569 15.49 32.60 -9.79
C VAL A 569 16.01 33.69 -8.87
N GLU A 570 16.43 33.35 -7.64
CA GLU A 570 16.94 34.35 -6.71
C GLU A 570 18.29 34.94 -7.16
N LYS A 571 19.02 34.19 -7.99
CA LYS A 571 20.25 34.65 -8.66
C LYS A 571 20.01 35.30 -10.03
N LYS A 572 18.75 35.54 -10.41
CA LYS A 572 18.33 36.19 -11.67
C LYS A 572 18.82 35.51 -12.95
N ILE A 573 19.06 34.19 -12.91
CA ILE A 573 19.36 33.36 -14.08
C ILE A 573 18.06 33.01 -14.83
N LEU A 574 16.98 32.74 -14.09
CA LEU A 574 15.62 32.51 -14.60
C LEU A 574 14.66 33.47 -13.90
N ASP A 575 13.57 33.84 -14.56
CA ASP A 575 12.46 34.55 -13.90
C ASP A 575 11.41 33.56 -13.34
N GLU A 576 10.51 34.06 -12.48
CA GLU A 576 9.46 33.26 -11.85
C GLU A 576 8.50 32.60 -12.86
N LYS A 577 8.21 33.27 -13.99
CA LYS A 577 7.33 32.70 -15.03
C LYS A 577 8.04 31.55 -15.75
N SER A 578 9.32 31.73 -16.10
CA SER A 578 10.14 30.69 -16.72
C SER A 578 10.31 29.47 -15.81
N PHE A 579 10.50 29.68 -14.50
CA PHE A 579 10.53 28.59 -13.53
C PHE A 579 9.16 27.89 -13.40
N GLY A 580 8.07 28.66 -13.38
CA GLY A 580 6.71 28.11 -13.42
C GLY A 580 6.46 27.26 -14.67
N ALA A 581 6.90 27.74 -15.84
CA ALA A 581 6.82 27.02 -17.10
C ALA A 581 7.63 25.72 -17.06
N LEU A 582 8.83 25.72 -16.45
CA LEU A 582 9.62 24.50 -16.25
C LEU A 582 8.87 23.45 -15.43
N LEU A 583 8.27 23.85 -14.29
CA LEU A 583 7.46 22.94 -13.48
C LEU A 583 6.26 22.40 -14.25
N PHE A 584 5.59 23.26 -15.03
CA PHE A 584 4.46 22.87 -15.86
C PHE A 584 4.86 21.89 -16.97
N ILE A 585 5.93 22.16 -17.71
CA ILE A 585 6.45 21.26 -18.76
C ILE A 585 6.80 19.91 -18.17
N TYR A 586 7.46 19.88 -17.01
CA TYR A 586 7.77 18.63 -16.32
C TYR A 586 6.50 17.87 -15.92
N ALA A 587 5.52 18.55 -15.32
CA ALA A 587 4.26 17.95 -14.93
C ALA A 587 3.54 17.35 -16.14
N VAL A 588 3.47 18.10 -17.25
CA VAL A 588 2.90 17.63 -18.51
C VAL A 588 3.67 16.43 -19.08
N ALA A 589 5.00 16.42 -18.99
CA ALA A 589 5.81 15.28 -19.42
C ALA A 589 5.54 14.03 -18.55
N ALA A 590 5.44 14.18 -17.23
CA ALA A 590 5.11 13.09 -16.32
C ALA A 590 3.71 12.52 -16.62
N TYR A 591 2.73 13.39 -16.87
CA TYR A 591 1.40 13.00 -17.33
C TYR A 591 1.41 12.35 -18.73
N GLY A 592 2.23 12.86 -19.66
CA GLY A 592 2.40 12.28 -20.99
C GLY A 592 2.95 10.85 -20.93
N LEU A 593 3.91 10.58 -20.04
CA LEU A 593 4.36 9.21 -19.77
C LEU A 593 3.27 8.37 -19.11
N PHE A 594 2.47 8.93 -18.22
CA PHE A 594 1.32 8.22 -17.66
C PHE A 594 0.33 7.80 -18.73
N GLN A 595 0.01 8.68 -19.69
CA GLN A 595 -0.85 8.33 -20.83
C GLN A 595 -0.22 7.28 -21.75
N LEU A 596 1.09 7.35 -21.99
CA LEU A 596 1.83 6.36 -22.78
C LEU A 596 1.82 4.97 -22.13
N PHE A 597 1.92 4.90 -20.80
CA PHE A 597 1.90 3.62 -20.08
C PHE A 597 0.49 3.22 -19.63
N LEU A 598 -0.52 4.08 -19.79
CA LEU A 598 -1.88 3.85 -19.31
C LEU A 598 -2.41 2.46 -19.71
N PRO A 599 -2.27 2.01 -20.98
CA PRO A 599 -2.82 0.72 -21.38
C PRO A 599 -2.26 -0.47 -20.59
N VAL A 600 -0.96 -0.44 -20.23
CA VAL A 600 -0.32 -1.54 -19.50
C VAL A 600 -0.47 -1.44 -17.97
N ILE A 601 -0.90 -0.29 -17.44
CA ILE A 601 -1.09 -0.10 -15.99
C ILE A 601 -2.56 -0.09 -15.56
N SER A 602 -3.50 0.11 -16.49
CA SER A 602 -4.95 0.17 -16.21
C SER A 602 -5.68 -1.15 -16.47
N GLY A 603 -5.10 -2.07 -17.24
CA GLY A 603 -5.80 -3.27 -17.69
C GLY A 603 -6.60 -3.07 -18.98
N GLU A 604 -6.30 -2.04 -19.77
CA GLU A 604 -6.83 -1.91 -21.13
C GLU A 604 -6.16 -2.91 -22.09
N THR A 605 -6.84 -3.19 -23.20
CA THR A 605 -6.29 -4.03 -24.26
C THR A 605 -5.31 -3.21 -25.11
N PHE A 606 -4.11 -3.76 -25.34
CA PHE A 606 -3.07 -3.18 -26.18
C PHE A 606 -2.49 -4.20 -27.15
N SER A 607 -1.81 -3.73 -28.20
CA SER A 607 -1.10 -4.60 -29.14
C SER A 607 0.30 -4.93 -28.65
N ILE A 608 0.82 -6.13 -28.94
CA ILE A 608 2.22 -6.47 -28.67
C ILE A 608 3.20 -5.48 -29.32
N TYR A 609 2.88 -4.98 -30.51
CA TYR A 609 3.72 -4.00 -31.21
C TYR A 609 3.79 -2.67 -30.47
N TYR A 610 2.72 -2.28 -29.78
CA TYR A 610 2.72 -1.07 -28.96
C TYR A 610 3.79 -1.13 -27.87
N VAL A 611 3.93 -2.28 -27.22
CA VAL A 611 4.96 -2.49 -26.21
C VAL A 611 6.35 -2.51 -26.83
N GLU A 612 6.53 -3.28 -27.91
CA GLU A 612 7.83 -3.42 -28.60
C GLU A 612 8.35 -2.07 -29.13
N ASP A 613 7.47 -1.26 -29.74
CA ASP A 613 7.86 0.00 -30.37
C ASP A 613 8.03 1.15 -29.37
N TYR A 614 7.23 1.18 -28.28
CA TYR A 614 7.14 2.36 -27.41
C TYR A 614 7.50 2.15 -25.95
N LEU A 615 7.33 0.94 -25.39
CA LEU A 615 7.41 0.72 -23.94
C LEU A 615 8.62 -0.11 -23.50
N HIS A 616 9.29 -0.83 -24.41
CA HIS A 616 10.42 -1.70 -24.09
C HIS A 616 11.74 -0.93 -23.86
N TRP A 617 11.77 -0.06 -22.84
CA TRP A 617 12.92 0.82 -22.56
C TRP A 617 14.07 0.11 -21.87
N LEU A 618 13.77 -0.87 -21.02
CA LEU A 618 14.74 -1.77 -20.40
C LEU A 618 14.46 -3.20 -20.87
N LYS A 619 15.52 -4.00 -21.01
CA LYS A 619 15.42 -5.39 -21.48
C LYS A 619 14.44 -6.21 -20.63
N GLU A 620 14.41 -5.96 -19.33
CA GLU A 620 13.60 -6.63 -18.34
C GLU A 620 12.13 -6.17 -18.29
N TRP A 621 11.76 -5.12 -19.04
CA TRP A 621 10.38 -4.60 -19.13
C TRP A 621 9.56 -5.41 -20.12
N ASP A 622 9.20 -6.62 -19.71
CA ASP A 622 8.39 -7.52 -20.53
C ASP A 622 6.90 -7.37 -20.17
N PHE A 623 6.22 -6.48 -20.88
CA PHE A 623 4.77 -6.25 -20.75
C PHE A 623 3.94 -7.15 -21.68
N CYS A 624 4.58 -8.01 -22.48
CA CYS A 624 3.93 -8.81 -23.50
C CYS A 624 3.97 -10.31 -23.22
N LEU A 625 4.97 -10.79 -22.47
CA LEU A 625 5.23 -12.20 -22.31
C LEU A 625 5.90 -12.49 -20.95
N ARG A 626 5.43 -13.54 -20.29
CA ARG A 626 6.31 -14.60 -19.82
C ARG A 626 5.66 -15.92 -20.19
N LYS A 627 6.20 -16.47 -21.29
CA LYS A 627 6.03 -17.80 -21.92
C LYS A 627 4.69 -18.50 -21.80
#